data_AF-A0A084Y688-F1
#
_entry.id   AF-A0A084Y688-F1
#
_cell.length_a   1.000
_cell.length_b   1.000
_cell.length_c   1.000
_cell.angle_alpha   90.00
_cell.angle_beta   90.00
_cell.angle_gamma   90.00
#
_symmetry.space_group_name_H-M   'P 1'
#
loop_
_entity.id
_entity.type
_entity.pdbx_description
1 polymer ?
#
loop_
_entity_poly.entity_id
_entity_poly.type
_entity_poly.pdbx_seq_one_letter_code
_entity_poly.pdbx_strand_id
1 'polypeptide(L)' 'MYSSLQTGQQFGMQTLDQALIELVRRNIVSAPEARMKAANKDAIPGV' A
#
# COMPACT_ATOMS: atom_id res chain seq x y z
N MET A 1 -11.52 11.91 3.95
CA MET A 1 -11.43 12.32 2.53
C MET A 1 -11.08 11.08 1.71
N TYR A 2 -12.10 10.31 1.31
CA TYR A 2 -11.93 9.09 0.51
C TYR A 2 -12.19 9.50 -0.94
N SER A 3 -11.14 9.64 -1.75
CA SER A 3 -11.24 10.02 -3.17
C SER A 3 -11.69 8.83 -4.02
N SER A 4 -12.27 9.09 -5.20
CA SER A 4 -12.86 8.09 -6.11
C SER A 4 -11.93 6.94 -6.55
N LEU A 5 -10.62 7.08 -6.32
CA LEU A 5 -9.64 6.00 -6.46
C LEU A 5 -9.88 4.84 -5.49
N GLN A 6 -10.41 5.14 -4.30
CA GLN A 6 -10.55 4.19 -3.20
C GLN A 6 -11.78 3.28 -3.36
N THR A 7 -12.76 3.68 -4.18
CA THR A 7 -13.97 2.89 -4.48
C THR A 7 -13.90 2.12 -5.79
N GLY A 8 -12.95 2.42 -6.67
CA GLY A 8 -12.80 1.73 -7.95
C GLY A 8 -11.82 0.56 -7.96
N GLN A 9 -11.59 -0.09 -6.81
CA GLN A 9 -10.87 -1.38 -6.77
C GLN A 9 -11.51 -2.41 -7.72
N GLN A 10 -12.83 -2.34 -7.93
CA GLN A 10 -13.53 -3.19 -8.91
C GLN A 10 -13.09 -2.94 -10.36
N PHE A 11 -12.50 -1.79 -10.66
CA PHE A 11 -11.93 -1.43 -11.97
C PHE A 11 -10.40 -1.57 -12.00
N GLY A 12 -9.80 -2.24 -11.00
CA GLY A 12 -8.35 -2.44 -10.92
C GLY A 12 -7.57 -1.22 -10.45
N MET A 13 -8.24 -0.19 -9.92
CA MET A 13 -7.54 0.93 -9.30
C MET A 13 -6.99 0.53 -7.94
N GLN A 14 -5.70 0.79 -7.74
CA GLN A 14 -4.97 0.47 -6.51
C GLN A 14 -4.22 1.71 -6.04
N THR A 15 -4.27 1.99 -4.75
CA THR A 15 -3.45 3.05 -4.17
C THR A 15 -2.00 2.57 -4.01
N LEU A 16 -1.05 3.51 -3.96
CA LEU A 16 0.35 3.19 -3.72
C LEU A 16 0.52 2.36 -2.43
N ASP A 17 -0.16 2.74 -1.34
CA ASP A 17 -0.07 2.01 -0.07
C ASP A 17 -0.60 0.57 -0.19
N GLN A 18 -1.70 0.36 -0.94
CA GLN A 18 -2.22 -0.99 -1.20
C GLN A 18 -1.21 -1.85 -1.98
N ALA A 19 -0.54 -1.28 -2.97
CA ALA A 19 0.51 -1.97 -3.73
C ALA A 19 1.72 -2.30 -2.84
N LEU A 20 2.17 -1.36 -2.03
CA LEU A 20 3.28 -1.58 -1.11
C LEU A 20 2.98 -2.67 -0.06
N ILE A 21 1.76 -2.69 0.51
CA ILE A 21 1.34 -3.74 1.44
C ILE A 21 1.39 -5.12 0.78
N GLU A 22 0.93 -5.23 -0.45
CA GLU A 22 0.96 -6.48 -1.20
C GLU A 22 2.39 -6.95 -1.49
N LEU A 23 3.27 -6.03 -1.90
CA LEU A 23 4.68 -6.33 -2.14
C LEU A 23 5.40 -6.80 -0.87
N VAL A 24 5.12 -6.19 0.28
CA VAL A 24 5.65 -6.62 1.58
C VAL A 24 5.12 -8.00 1.96
N ARG A 25 3.81 -8.24 1.81
CA ARG A 25 3.20 -9.56 2.09
C ARG A 25 3.77 -10.67 1.20
N ARG A 26 4.11 -10.36 -0.04
CA ARG A 26 4.76 -11.27 -0.98
C ARG A 26 6.27 -11.42 -0.73
N ASN A 27 6.82 -10.75 0.29
CA ASN A 27 8.26 -10.67 0.59
C ASN A 27 9.11 -10.19 -0.61
N ILE A 28 8.54 -9.38 -1.49
CA ILE A 28 9.25 -8.78 -2.63
C ILE A 28 10.03 -7.54 -2.18
N VAL A 29 9.50 -6.81 -1.18
CA VAL A 29 10.12 -5.61 -0.61
C VAL A 29 10.12 -5.71 0.91
N SER A 30 11.13 -5.15 1.57
CA SER A 30 11.19 -5.13 3.03
C SER A 30 10.17 -4.13 3.62
N ALA A 31 9.56 -4.47 4.76
CA ALA A 31 8.63 -3.59 5.47
C ALA A 31 9.19 -2.17 5.76
N PRO A 32 10.44 -1.99 6.23
CA PRO A 32 11.00 -0.66 6.45
C PRO A 32 11.18 0.15 5.16
N GLU A 33 11.60 -0.46 4.05
CA GLU A 33 11.73 0.23 2.76
C GLU A 33 10.37 0.65 2.21
N ALA A 34 9.38 -0.25 2.28
CA ALA A 34 8.01 0.06 1.88
C ALA A 34 7.42 1.21 2.72
N ARG A 35 7.67 1.23 4.03
CA ARG A 35 7.24 2.33 4.92
C ARG A 35 7.91 3.67 4.61
N MET A 36 9.16 3.66 4.13
CA MET A 36 9.80 4.91 3.68
C MET A 36 9.13 5.51 2.46
N LYS A 37 8.61 4.67 1.55
CA LYS A 37 7.97 5.07 0.29
C LYS A 37 6.45 5.27 0.40
N ALA A 38 5.82 4.67 1.39
CA ALA A 38 4.39 4.79 1.64
C ALA A 38 3.98 6.22 1.96
N ALA A 39 2.82 6.64 1.44
CA ALA A 39 2.22 7.92 1.79
C ALA A 39 1.67 7.85 3.22
N ASN A 40 1.10 6.70 3.60
CA ASN A 40 0.71 6.41 4.96
C ASN A 40 1.65 5.36 5.59
N LYS A 41 2.58 5.81 6.43
CA LYS A 41 3.60 4.95 7.06
C LYS A 41 2.99 3.95 8.06
N ASP A 42 1.86 4.28 8.67
CA ASP A 42 1.17 3.41 9.62
C ASP A 42 0.35 2.32 8.91
N ALA A 43 0.06 2.50 7.62
CA ALA A 43 -0.64 1.50 6.81
C ALA A 43 0.24 0.31 6.43
N ILE A 44 1.57 0.45 6.47
CA ILE A 44 2.50 -0.66 6.19
C ILE A 44 2.67 -1.48 7.47
N PRO A 45 2.22 -2.75 7.49
CA PRO A 45 2.43 -3.63 8.63
C PRO A 45 3.94 -3.90 8.76
N GLY A 46 4.50 -3.53 9.91
CA GLY A 46 5.89 -3.79 10.28
C GLY A 46 5.93 -4.42 11.65
N VAL A 47 6.77 -5.44 11.80
CA VAL A 47 7.16 -6.03 13.10
C VAL A 47 7.74 -4.99 14.04
#